data_AF-A0A5S3SDK3-F1
#
_entry.id   AF-A0A5S3SDK3-F1
#
_cell.length_a   1.000
_cell.length_b   1.000
_cell.length_c   1.000
_cell.angle_alpha   90.00
_cell.angle_beta   90.00
_cell.angle_gamma   90.00
#
_symmetry.space_group_name_H-M   'P 1'
#
loop_
_entity.id
_entity.type
_entity.pdbx_description
1 polymer ?
#
loop_
_entity_poly.entity_id
_entity_poly.type
_entity_poly.pdbx_seq_one_letter_code
_entity_poly.pdbx_strand_id
1 'polypeptide(L)'
;MKYSLSTLTKAQYTKAKLEWKQLKSPFSMQHINRCVILASQIIFFEEKEKLKQEVKKQDTKRLSKYEAQHNLRLIFTQSGTVSFYSAFPKSSGIANTKLGEAPELTIAKARKLTDQMKYGVLNNHNIKTVFDAYEQSLIERHNTAPTKFAASSLRTYQCRIKKLRHHFPLKRAFQSFTAGELEKIVDLIIKTESNNQAIELFAQIRRVWRFAKNKFNSGKNPAADIDDFYVSDRVESPRPCQVYTDLDSIAELWINLASAPNVHQKNAARFIILTGIRPINIPQMNWEWLNSIDFPTLITFPASIVGVRGEMKNQKEYKLPLTKAMRAIILEQRAWMENALPNCNSDHIFLQPRDLNKPFAKRSLDKIIKDYSPVDAVKGDQRNIVMKGSAGAFCTMCRSFFKSNTKAIMVANGYHFKHAEELTRLALHHLRKEDDPNGLNYDKSEELFGTSTKLKFNVFKLHEASILKRAKELENQQLRLTGMQSKQASNLEENSQKKALRDRIKAHLVYKRGYVNFINQPLGDTGRVTKDLILTEEGRAVVERYLNDQETKAKNN
;
A
#
# COMPACT_ATOMS: atom_id res chain seq x y z
N MET A 1 53.67 -18.62 8.20
CA MET A 1 54.60 -18.63 7.05
C MET A 1 53.88 -18.16 5.80
N LYS A 2 54.13 -16.94 5.32
CA LYS A 2 53.70 -16.47 3.99
C LYS A 2 54.72 -16.98 2.96
N TYR A 3 54.41 -18.09 2.27
CA TYR A 3 55.19 -18.45 1.08
C TYR A 3 54.99 -17.36 0.03
N SER A 4 56.09 -16.81 -0.49
CA SER A 4 56.05 -15.84 -1.59
C SER A 4 55.43 -16.50 -2.82
N LEU A 5 54.18 -16.15 -3.13
CA LEU A 5 53.46 -16.64 -4.32
C LEU A 5 53.96 -16.00 -5.63
N SER A 6 55.00 -15.15 -5.60
CA SER A 6 55.46 -14.38 -6.76
C SER A 6 55.97 -15.25 -7.94
N THR A 7 56.41 -16.49 -7.68
CA THR A 7 57.00 -17.40 -8.67
C THR A 7 56.47 -18.83 -8.56
N LEU A 8 55.17 -19.05 -8.83
CA LEU A 8 54.60 -20.41 -8.92
C LEU A 8 54.88 -21.04 -10.30
N THR A 9 55.47 -22.23 -10.36
CA THR A 9 55.79 -22.93 -11.63
C THR A 9 54.65 -23.85 -12.10
N LYS A 10 54.61 -24.18 -13.40
CA LYS A 10 53.63 -25.12 -13.98
C LYS A 10 53.69 -26.51 -13.32
N ALA A 11 54.88 -26.97 -12.95
CA ALA A 11 55.06 -28.24 -12.24
C ALA A 11 54.42 -28.22 -10.84
N GLN A 12 54.59 -27.11 -10.10
CA GLN A 12 53.97 -26.91 -8.79
C GLN A 12 52.43 -26.86 -8.90
N TYR A 13 51.91 -26.19 -9.93
CA TYR A 13 50.48 -26.17 -10.23
C TYR A 13 49.92 -27.57 -10.50
N THR A 14 50.57 -28.35 -11.37
CA THR A 14 50.13 -29.73 -11.69
C THR A 14 50.14 -30.61 -10.44
N LYS A 15 51.19 -30.51 -9.62
CA LYS A 15 51.29 -31.21 -8.33
C LYS A 15 50.15 -30.79 -7.39
N ALA A 16 49.89 -29.49 -7.27
CA ALA A 16 48.82 -28.97 -6.42
C ALA A 16 47.43 -29.45 -6.86
N LYS A 17 47.15 -29.50 -8.18
CA LYS A 17 45.90 -30.06 -8.71
C LYS A 17 45.75 -31.55 -8.44
N LEU A 18 46.82 -32.32 -8.57
CA LEU A 18 46.81 -33.75 -8.30
C LEU A 18 46.51 -34.00 -6.81
N GLU A 19 47.24 -33.32 -5.93
CA GLU A 19 47.08 -33.45 -4.49
C GLU A 19 45.69 -32.95 -4.03
N TRP A 20 45.20 -31.85 -4.61
CA TRP A 20 43.84 -31.38 -4.39
C TRP A 20 42.83 -32.48 -4.70
N LYS A 21 42.94 -33.20 -5.82
CA LYS A 21 42.02 -34.30 -6.16
C LYS A 21 42.12 -35.49 -5.20
N GLN A 22 43.32 -35.77 -4.67
CA GLN A 22 43.56 -36.90 -3.75
C GLN A 22 42.99 -36.67 -2.35
N LEU A 23 42.92 -35.42 -1.87
CA LEU A 23 42.29 -35.10 -0.59
C LEU A 23 40.78 -35.34 -0.66
N LYS A 24 40.34 -36.48 -0.09
CA LYS A 24 38.94 -36.90 -0.02
C LYS A 24 38.41 -36.79 1.42
N SER A 25 37.09 -36.71 1.55
CA SER A 25 36.41 -36.75 2.84
C SER A 25 36.59 -38.11 3.53
N PRO A 26 36.50 -38.19 4.88
CA PRO A 26 36.18 -37.12 5.82
C PRO A 26 37.35 -36.15 6.05
N PHE A 27 37.06 -34.85 6.07
CA PHE A 27 38.13 -33.85 6.25
C PHE A 27 38.48 -33.69 7.73
N SER A 28 39.78 -33.58 8.02
CA SER A 28 40.31 -33.10 9.31
C SER A 28 40.72 -31.64 9.18
N MET A 29 41.08 -30.99 10.28
CA MET A 29 41.60 -29.62 10.21
C MET A 29 42.96 -29.55 9.49
N GLN A 30 43.75 -30.61 9.59
CA GLN A 30 44.98 -30.75 8.80
C GLN A 30 44.67 -30.83 7.30
N HIS A 31 43.65 -31.60 6.90
CA HIS A 31 43.20 -31.65 5.50
C HIS A 31 42.74 -30.27 5.01
N ILE A 32 41.98 -29.52 5.83
CA ILE A 32 41.49 -28.17 5.48
C ILE A 32 42.65 -27.20 5.32
N ASN A 33 43.60 -27.16 6.27
CA ASN A 33 44.79 -26.31 6.18
C ASN A 33 45.61 -26.64 4.92
N ARG A 34 45.71 -27.92 4.56
CA ARG A 34 46.37 -28.32 3.31
C ARG A 34 45.59 -27.87 2.08
N CYS A 35 44.27 -28.03 2.07
CA CYS A 35 43.40 -27.52 1.00
C CYS A 35 43.51 -26.00 0.83
N VAL A 36 43.68 -25.22 1.90
CA VAL A 36 43.90 -23.77 1.83
C VAL A 36 45.15 -23.43 1.02
N ILE A 37 46.26 -24.10 1.32
CA ILE A 37 47.53 -23.90 0.60
C ILE A 37 47.36 -24.28 -0.88
N LEU A 38 46.80 -25.45 -1.15
CA LEU A 38 46.60 -25.95 -2.51
C LEU A 38 45.64 -25.05 -3.30
N ALA A 39 44.54 -24.61 -2.70
CA ALA A 39 43.57 -23.74 -3.35
C ALA A 39 44.17 -22.38 -3.72
N SER A 40 44.97 -21.80 -2.83
CA SER A 40 45.65 -20.54 -3.06
C SER A 40 46.62 -20.64 -4.25
N GLN A 41 47.38 -21.73 -4.34
CA GLN A 41 48.30 -22.00 -5.45
C GLN A 41 47.57 -22.21 -6.79
N ILE A 42 46.50 -23.03 -6.79
CA ILE A 42 45.72 -23.32 -8.00
C ILE A 42 45.04 -22.05 -8.52
N ILE A 43 44.34 -21.32 -7.66
CA ILE A 43 43.61 -20.10 -8.05
C ILE A 43 44.58 -19.03 -8.55
N PHE A 44 45.69 -18.80 -7.83
CA PHE A 44 46.69 -17.81 -8.24
C PHE A 44 47.29 -18.13 -9.62
N PHE A 45 47.65 -19.38 -9.89
CA PHE A 45 48.20 -19.77 -11.18
C PHE A 45 47.18 -19.60 -12.31
N GLU A 46 45.93 -20.03 -12.09
CA GLU A 46 44.84 -19.89 -13.08
C GLU A 46 44.50 -18.42 -13.37
N GLU A 47 44.54 -17.54 -12.38
CA GLU A 47 44.36 -16.10 -12.58
C GLU A 47 45.50 -15.48 -13.39
N LYS A 48 46.76 -15.86 -13.10
CA LYS A 48 47.94 -15.35 -13.80
C LYS A 48 47.98 -15.79 -15.27
N GLU A 49 47.65 -17.04 -15.56
CA GLU A 49 47.59 -17.53 -16.95
C GLU A 49 46.44 -16.89 -17.75
N LYS A 50 45.29 -16.62 -17.12
CA LYS A 50 44.18 -15.91 -17.76
C LYS A 50 44.52 -14.46 -18.09
N LEU A 51 45.25 -13.76 -17.21
CA LEU A 51 45.72 -12.40 -17.45
C LEU A 51 46.64 -12.29 -18.67
N LYS A 52 47.45 -13.32 -18.95
CA LYS A 52 48.30 -13.39 -20.16
C LYS A 52 47.52 -13.60 -21.45
N GLN A 53 46.28 -14.09 -21.39
CA GLN A 53 45.46 -14.44 -22.55
C GLN A 53 44.39 -13.37 -22.88
N GLU A 54 44.42 -12.20 -22.23
CA GLU A 54 43.44 -11.10 -22.39
C GLU A 54 41.95 -11.49 -22.23
N VAL A 55 41.66 -12.65 -21.63
CA VAL A 55 40.29 -13.12 -21.45
C VAL A 55 39.62 -12.35 -20.31
N LYS A 56 38.67 -11.47 -20.63
CA LYS A 56 37.85 -10.75 -19.64
C LYS A 56 36.94 -11.72 -18.86
N LYS A 57 37.17 -11.77 -17.54
CA LYS A 57 36.28 -12.17 -16.43
C LYS A 57 35.30 -13.32 -16.70
N GLN A 58 35.73 -14.55 -16.39
CA GLN A 58 34.82 -15.61 -15.91
C GLN A 58 35.38 -16.32 -14.68
N ASP A 59 34.49 -16.47 -13.68
CA ASP A 59 34.71 -16.71 -12.26
C ASP A 59 35.31 -18.07 -11.90
N THR A 60 36.61 -18.13 -11.60
CA THR A 60 37.14 -19.16 -10.68
C THR A 60 37.89 -18.53 -9.51
N LYS A 61 37.21 -17.63 -8.78
CA LYS A 61 37.73 -17.06 -7.51
C LYS A 61 37.69 -18.05 -6.32
N ARG A 62 37.23 -19.28 -6.53
CA ARG A 62 36.97 -20.22 -5.45
C ARG A 62 37.04 -21.67 -5.89
N LEU A 63 37.49 -22.54 -4.98
CA LEU A 63 37.44 -23.99 -5.11
C LEU A 63 36.52 -24.57 -4.03
N SER A 64 35.96 -25.76 -4.28
CA SER A 64 35.03 -26.40 -3.34
C SER A 64 35.40 -27.85 -3.07
N LYS A 65 35.20 -28.27 -1.83
CA LYS A 65 35.20 -29.67 -1.40
C LYS A 65 33.86 -30.03 -0.79
N TYR A 66 33.46 -31.29 -0.94
CA TYR A 66 32.19 -31.80 -0.46
C TYR A 66 32.43 -32.98 0.47
N GLU A 67 31.67 -33.02 1.54
CA GLU A 67 31.63 -34.13 2.48
C GLU A 67 30.18 -34.61 2.58
N ALA A 68 29.82 -35.50 1.66
CA ALA A 68 28.44 -35.95 1.44
C ALA A 68 27.83 -36.61 2.68
N GLN A 69 28.63 -37.38 3.43
CA GLN A 69 28.21 -38.05 4.66
C GLN A 69 27.63 -37.09 5.72
N HIS A 70 28.14 -35.86 5.77
CA HIS A 70 27.71 -34.83 6.73
C HIS A 70 26.96 -33.68 6.05
N ASN A 71 26.50 -33.83 4.79
CA ASN A 71 25.83 -32.77 4.03
C ASN A 71 26.59 -31.43 4.08
N LEU A 72 27.92 -31.46 3.92
CA LEU A 72 28.76 -30.28 4.09
C LEU A 72 29.51 -29.93 2.80
N ARG A 73 29.61 -28.62 2.52
CA ARG A 73 30.42 -28.06 1.45
C ARG A 73 31.39 -27.04 2.04
N LEU A 74 32.66 -27.16 1.68
CA LEU A 74 33.71 -26.24 2.06
C LEU A 74 34.10 -25.42 0.82
N ILE A 75 34.14 -24.09 0.96
CA ILE A 75 34.58 -23.18 -0.10
C ILE A 75 35.89 -22.54 0.32
N PHE A 76 36.89 -22.63 -0.56
CA PHE A 76 38.24 -22.10 -0.37
C PHE A 76 38.48 -20.96 -1.34
N THR A 77 39.10 -19.89 -0.85
CA THR A 77 39.43 -18.69 -1.63
C THR A 77 40.95 -18.51 -1.70
N GLN A 78 41.41 -17.68 -2.63
CA GLN A 78 42.83 -17.35 -2.79
C GLN A 78 43.44 -16.65 -1.56
N SER A 79 42.63 -15.88 -0.82
CA SER A 79 43.05 -15.22 0.43
C SER A 79 43.23 -16.19 1.60
N GLY A 80 42.92 -17.47 1.40
CA GLY A 80 43.00 -18.52 2.41
C GLY A 80 41.78 -18.64 3.31
N THR A 81 40.71 -17.90 3.05
CA THR A 81 39.44 -18.01 3.79
C THR A 81 38.73 -19.32 3.44
N VAL A 82 38.25 -20.03 4.47
CA VAL A 82 37.43 -21.24 4.34
C VAL A 82 36.04 -20.98 4.87
N SER A 83 35.02 -21.09 4.03
CA SER A 83 33.62 -20.94 4.42
C SER A 83 32.90 -22.29 4.38
N PHE A 84 32.16 -22.61 5.44
CA PHE A 84 31.34 -23.81 5.54
C PHE A 84 29.91 -23.53 5.08
N TYR A 85 29.36 -24.42 4.27
CA TYR A 85 27.99 -24.38 3.77
C TYR A 85 27.31 -25.74 3.92
N SER A 86 26.00 -25.75 4.09
CA SER A 86 25.21 -26.98 3.96
C SER A 86 25.12 -27.44 2.50
N ALA A 87 25.05 -28.75 2.27
CA ALA A 87 25.04 -29.39 0.96
C ALA A 87 23.81 -30.30 0.75
N PHE A 88 22.66 -29.90 1.30
CA PHE A 88 21.38 -30.61 1.11
C PHE A 88 20.82 -30.46 -0.33
N PRO A 89 19.90 -31.34 -0.76
CA PRO A 89 19.16 -31.18 -2.02
C PRO A 89 18.41 -29.84 -2.08
N LYS A 90 18.33 -29.22 -3.26
CA LYS A 90 17.67 -27.90 -3.43
C LYS A 90 16.20 -27.89 -2.97
N SER A 91 15.51 -29.02 -3.06
CA SER A 91 14.12 -29.20 -2.62
C SER A 91 13.93 -29.07 -1.10
N SER A 92 14.99 -29.22 -0.30
CA SER A 92 14.91 -29.20 1.17
C SER A 92 14.71 -27.81 1.79
N GLY A 93 14.87 -26.72 1.03
CA GLY A 93 14.81 -25.36 1.55
C GLY A 93 16.00 -24.93 2.44
N ILE A 94 16.89 -25.86 2.81
CA ILE A 94 18.07 -25.63 3.67
C ILE A 94 19.41 -25.83 2.94
N ALA A 95 19.39 -25.97 1.61
CA ALA A 95 20.56 -26.17 0.75
C ALA A 95 21.44 -24.92 0.64
N ASN A 96 22.77 -25.11 0.57
CA ASN A 96 23.77 -24.03 0.39
C ASN A 96 23.66 -22.90 1.43
N THR A 97 23.27 -23.21 2.66
CA THR A 97 23.21 -22.24 3.75
C THR A 97 24.59 -22.08 4.37
N LYS A 98 25.08 -20.84 4.51
CA LYS A 98 26.38 -20.56 5.15
C LYS A 98 26.28 -20.86 6.64
N LEU A 99 27.20 -21.69 7.15
CA LEU A 99 27.25 -22.09 8.56
C LEU A 99 28.24 -21.24 9.36
N GLY A 100 29.31 -20.77 8.71
CA GLY A 100 30.38 -19.99 9.33
C GLY A 100 31.67 -20.08 8.53
N GLU A 101 32.78 -19.59 9.10
CA GLU A 101 34.11 -19.58 8.48
C GLU A 101 35.15 -20.13 9.46
N ALA A 102 36.28 -20.63 8.95
CA ALA A 102 37.42 -20.99 9.77
C ALA A 102 38.29 -19.74 10.06
N PRO A 103 38.90 -19.63 11.26
CA PRO A 103 38.97 -20.65 12.31
C PRO A 103 37.79 -20.66 13.30
N GLU A 104 36.89 -19.67 13.26
CA GLU A 104 35.81 -19.48 14.24
C GLU A 104 34.86 -20.69 14.31
N LEU A 105 34.62 -21.32 13.17
CA LEU A 105 33.87 -22.56 13.03
C LEU A 105 34.80 -23.72 12.65
N THR A 106 34.92 -24.70 13.55
CA THR A 106 35.67 -25.93 13.26
C THR A 106 34.83 -26.92 12.45
N ILE A 107 35.48 -27.83 11.73
CA ILE A 107 34.76 -28.86 10.96
C ILE A 107 33.84 -29.73 11.82
N ALA A 108 34.25 -30.06 13.05
CA ALA A 108 33.43 -30.83 13.98
C ALA A 108 32.14 -30.06 14.37
N LYS A 109 32.25 -28.75 14.64
CA LYS A 109 31.08 -27.90 14.89
C LYS A 109 30.20 -27.76 13.64
N ALA A 110 30.80 -27.62 12.46
CA ALA A 110 30.06 -27.55 11.20
C ALA A 110 29.25 -28.82 10.93
N ARG A 111 29.81 -30.02 11.19
CA ARG A 111 29.09 -31.30 11.11
C ARG A 111 27.90 -31.36 12.08
N LYS A 112 28.11 -30.92 13.32
CA LYS A 112 27.03 -30.85 14.32
C LYS A 112 25.89 -29.91 13.87
N LEU A 113 26.23 -28.77 13.26
CA LEU A 113 25.23 -27.84 12.72
C LEU A 113 24.43 -28.45 11.58
N THR A 114 25.08 -29.16 10.65
CA THR A 114 24.37 -29.84 9.55
C THR A 114 23.49 -30.98 10.06
N ASP A 115 23.91 -31.72 11.09
CA ASP A 115 23.05 -32.73 11.73
C ASP A 115 21.85 -32.08 12.40
N GLN A 116 22.04 -30.99 13.14
CA GLN A 116 20.93 -30.24 13.73
C GLN A 116 19.98 -29.68 12.65
N MET A 117 20.49 -29.28 11.48
CA MET A 117 19.64 -28.88 10.34
C MET A 117 18.86 -30.06 9.76
N LYS A 118 19.46 -31.25 9.67
CA LYS A 118 18.81 -32.49 9.19
C LYS A 118 17.62 -32.89 10.06
N TYR A 119 17.74 -32.74 11.39
CA TYR A 119 16.70 -33.07 12.36
C TYR A 119 15.77 -31.88 12.70
N GLY A 120 15.88 -30.75 11.99
CA GLY A 120 15.00 -29.59 12.20
C GLY A 120 15.23 -28.82 13.52
N VAL A 121 16.37 -29.04 14.17
CA VAL A 121 16.77 -28.39 15.43
C VAL A 121 17.42 -27.02 15.16
N LEU A 122 18.16 -26.88 14.05
CA LEU A 122 18.78 -25.60 13.66
C LEU A 122 17.97 -24.90 12.56
N ASN A 123 17.22 -23.89 12.96
CA ASN A 123 16.37 -23.09 12.07
C ASN A 123 17.13 -21.96 11.41
N ASN A 124 17.86 -22.31 10.35
CA ASN A 124 18.70 -21.41 9.57
C ASN A 124 17.91 -20.58 8.54
N HIS A 125 16.66 -20.23 8.86
CA HIS A 125 15.79 -19.49 7.96
C HIS A 125 16.24 -18.04 7.81
N ASN A 126 16.15 -17.52 6.60
CA ASN A 126 16.39 -16.11 6.33
C ASN A 126 15.10 -15.29 6.50
N ILE A 127 15.24 -13.96 6.54
CA ILE A 127 14.10 -13.03 6.66
C ILE A 127 13.05 -13.25 5.59
N LYS A 128 13.45 -13.51 4.33
CA LYS A 128 12.50 -13.79 3.25
C LYS A 128 11.60 -14.96 3.59
N THR A 129 12.16 -16.08 4.02
CA THR A 129 11.41 -17.28 4.39
C THR A 129 10.43 -17.01 5.52
N VAL A 130 10.84 -16.24 6.53
CA VAL A 130 9.95 -15.90 7.66
C VAL A 130 8.82 -14.96 7.23
N PHE A 131 9.09 -13.97 6.37
CA PHE A 131 8.05 -13.10 5.81
C PHE A 131 7.05 -13.89 4.95
N ASP A 132 7.54 -14.81 4.11
CA ASP A 132 6.69 -15.68 3.28
C ASP A 132 5.80 -16.57 4.16
N ALA A 133 6.36 -17.18 5.22
CA ALA A 133 5.60 -18.01 6.16
C ALA A 133 4.55 -17.21 6.96
N TYR A 134 4.89 -15.98 7.36
CA TYR A 134 3.94 -15.11 8.06
C TYR A 134 2.80 -14.66 7.12
N GLU A 135 3.12 -14.30 5.89
CA GLU A 135 2.14 -13.94 4.86
C GLU A 135 1.18 -15.12 4.59
N GLN A 136 1.71 -16.33 4.46
CA GLN A 136 0.91 -17.54 4.28
C GLN A 136 -0.01 -17.81 5.48
N SER A 137 0.49 -17.64 6.71
CA SER A 137 -0.33 -17.78 7.92
C SER A 137 -1.50 -16.78 7.96
N LEU A 138 -1.33 -15.57 7.41
CA LEU A 138 -2.43 -14.60 7.30
C LEU A 138 -3.47 -15.02 6.26
N ILE A 139 -3.04 -15.62 5.14
CA ILE A 139 -3.93 -16.16 4.11
C ILE A 139 -4.75 -17.32 4.70
N GLU A 140 -4.11 -18.25 5.39
CA GLU A 140 -4.79 -19.37 6.07
C GLU A 140 -5.81 -18.84 7.10
N ARG A 141 -5.42 -17.86 7.91
CA ARG A 141 -6.34 -17.23 8.88
C ARG A 141 -7.58 -16.62 8.20
N HIS A 142 -7.41 -16.01 7.03
CA HIS A 142 -8.52 -15.47 6.26
C HIS A 142 -9.44 -16.59 5.77
N ASN A 143 -8.87 -17.66 5.23
CA ASN A 143 -9.63 -18.79 4.69
C ASN A 143 -10.37 -19.57 5.79
N THR A 144 -9.77 -19.77 6.96
CA THR A 144 -10.38 -20.50 8.09
C THR A 144 -11.43 -19.68 8.82
N ALA A 145 -11.26 -18.36 8.92
CA ALA A 145 -12.15 -17.49 9.69
C ALA A 145 -12.39 -16.13 9.00
N PRO A 146 -13.04 -16.12 7.81
CA PRO A 146 -13.25 -14.89 7.02
C PRO A 146 -14.10 -13.83 7.76
N THR A 147 -14.98 -14.28 8.66
CA THR A 147 -15.77 -13.40 9.56
C THR A 147 -14.90 -12.72 10.62
N LYS A 148 -13.81 -13.34 11.07
CA LYS A 148 -12.88 -12.75 12.06
C LYS A 148 -11.73 -12.00 11.41
N PHE A 149 -11.34 -12.35 10.18
CA PHE A 149 -10.22 -11.75 9.47
C PHE A 149 -10.60 -11.43 8.01
N ALA A 150 -10.94 -10.17 7.75
CA ALA A 150 -11.42 -9.73 6.44
C ALA A 150 -10.33 -9.71 5.37
N ALA A 151 -10.70 -9.92 4.11
CA ALA A 151 -9.80 -9.81 2.96
C ALA A 151 -9.11 -8.43 2.86
N SER A 152 -9.80 -7.35 3.23
CA SER A 152 -9.22 -6.00 3.28
C SER A 152 -8.15 -5.85 4.36
N SER A 153 -8.30 -6.56 5.48
CA SER A 153 -7.29 -6.64 6.54
C SER A 153 -6.08 -7.42 6.03
N LEU A 154 -6.29 -8.61 5.45
CA LEU A 154 -5.24 -9.40 4.81
C LEU A 154 -4.42 -8.56 3.83
N ARG A 155 -5.08 -7.87 2.90
CA ARG A 155 -4.43 -6.97 1.93
C ARG A 155 -3.60 -5.88 2.59
N THR A 156 -4.10 -5.31 3.70
CA THR A 156 -3.38 -4.29 4.48
C THR A 156 -2.08 -4.86 5.05
N TYR A 157 -2.12 -6.05 5.64
CA TYR A 157 -0.94 -6.73 6.15
C TYR A 157 0.05 -7.10 5.04
N GLN A 158 -0.43 -7.62 3.90
CA GLN A 158 0.42 -7.92 2.73
C GLN A 158 1.14 -6.67 2.21
N CYS A 159 0.46 -5.52 2.15
CA CYS A 159 1.09 -4.27 1.77
C CYS A 159 2.21 -3.85 2.74
N ARG A 160 2.01 -4.05 4.05
CA ARG A 160 3.03 -3.76 5.07
C ARG A 160 4.22 -4.71 4.95
N ILE A 161 3.99 -6.01 4.77
CA ILE A 161 5.05 -7.00 4.54
C ILE A 161 5.84 -6.64 3.28
N LYS A 162 5.14 -6.30 2.19
CA LYS A 162 5.78 -5.84 0.94
C LYS A 162 6.69 -4.63 1.20
N LYS A 163 6.27 -3.65 2.00
CA LYS A 163 7.13 -2.53 2.39
C LYS A 163 8.33 -2.97 3.22
N LEU A 164 8.11 -3.78 4.26
CA LEU A 164 9.21 -4.31 5.09
C LEU A 164 10.27 -5.05 4.28
N ARG A 165 9.89 -5.75 3.19
CA ARG A 165 10.87 -6.40 2.30
C ARG A 165 11.90 -5.46 1.69
N HIS A 166 11.60 -4.16 1.55
CA HIS A 166 12.53 -3.15 1.04
C HIS A 166 13.50 -2.65 2.12
N HIS A 167 13.10 -2.73 3.39
CA HIS A 167 13.88 -2.24 4.53
C HIS A 167 14.80 -3.31 5.15
N PHE A 168 14.55 -4.59 4.85
CA PHE A 168 15.30 -5.71 5.45
C PHE A 168 16.28 -6.38 4.45
N PRO A 169 17.46 -6.82 4.92
CA PRO A 169 18.35 -7.67 4.13
C PRO A 169 17.78 -9.09 4.05
N LEU A 170 16.99 -9.36 3.01
CA LEU A 170 16.17 -10.57 2.86
C LEU A 170 16.91 -11.92 2.98
N LYS A 171 18.21 -11.95 2.65
CA LYS A 171 19.05 -13.16 2.71
C LYS A 171 19.73 -13.36 4.07
N ARG A 172 19.64 -12.38 4.98
CA ARG A 172 20.23 -12.46 6.32
C ARG A 172 19.46 -13.46 7.18
N ALA A 173 20.18 -14.22 8.00
CA ALA A 173 19.61 -15.19 8.93
C ALA A 173 18.68 -14.48 9.93
N PHE A 174 17.47 -15.01 10.12
CA PHE A 174 16.45 -14.41 10.99
C PHE A 174 16.93 -14.29 12.44
N GLN A 175 17.64 -15.32 12.92
CA GLN A 175 18.13 -15.39 14.30
C GLN A 175 19.28 -14.42 14.59
N SER A 176 19.89 -13.86 13.56
CA SER A 176 21.03 -12.95 13.72
C SER A 176 20.62 -11.53 14.10
N PHE A 177 19.33 -11.20 14.13
CA PHE A 177 18.86 -9.86 14.47
C PHE A 177 18.77 -9.66 15.97
N THR A 178 19.48 -8.66 16.48
CA THR A 178 19.34 -8.15 17.85
C THR A 178 18.32 -7.01 17.91
N ALA A 179 17.91 -6.60 19.12
CA ALA A 179 17.04 -5.44 19.32
C ALA A 179 17.66 -4.17 18.68
N GLY A 180 18.94 -3.89 18.94
CA GLY A 180 19.64 -2.74 18.36
C GLY A 180 19.77 -2.77 16.83
N GLU A 181 19.72 -3.94 16.19
CA GLU A 181 19.69 -4.01 14.73
C GLU A 181 18.30 -3.79 14.15
N LEU A 182 17.27 -4.20 14.87
CA LEU A 182 15.89 -3.88 14.52
C LEU A 182 15.63 -2.38 14.70
N GLU A 183 16.15 -1.77 15.77
CA GLU A 183 16.13 -0.32 15.98
C GLU A 183 16.72 0.45 14.81
N LYS A 184 17.90 0.05 14.30
CA LYS A 184 18.49 0.67 13.09
C LYS A 184 17.60 0.59 11.86
N ILE A 185 16.85 -0.51 11.70
CA ILE A 185 15.87 -0.65 10.61
C ILE A 185 14.65 0.25 10.85
N VAL A 186 14.19 0.35 12.09
CA VAL A 186 13.10 1.26 12.48
C VAL A 186 13.51 2.72 12.24
N ASP A 187 14.74 3.10 12.55
CA ASP A 187 15.26 4.45 12.28
C ASP A 187 15.28 4.76 10.77
N LEU A 188 15.68 3.80 9.94
CA LEU A 188 15.59 3.92 8.49
C LEU A 188 14.14 4.11 8.02
N ILE A 189 13.20 3.35 8.60
CA ILE A 189 11.77 3.49 8.32
C ILE A 189 11.26 4.87 8.72
N ILE A 190 11.59 5.37 9.91
CA ILE A 190 11.22 6.72 10.38
C ILE A 190 11.73 7.79 9.41
N LYS A 191 12.96 7.63 8.90
CA LYS A 191 13.57 8.59 7.97
C LYS A 191 12.94 8.58 6.58
N THR A 192 12.43 7.44 6.12
CA THR A 192 12.04 7.24 4.70
C THR A 192 10.54 7.15 4.47
N GLU A 193 9.75 6.87 5.51
CA GLU A 193 8.31 6.67 5.42
C GLU A 193 7.57 7.78 6.19
N SER A 194 6.30 8.05 5.84
CA SER A 194 5.48 8.99 6.62
C SER A 194 5.28 8.48 8.07
N ASN A 195 5.08 9.39 9.03
CA ASN A 195 4.87 9.06 10.46
C ASN A 195 3.88 7.89 10.69
N ASN A 196 2.71 7.94 10.06
CA ASN A 196 1.71 6.88 10.18
C ASN A 196 2.19 5.53 9.62
N GLN A 197 2.96 5.53 8.54
CA GLN A 197 3.57 4.31 8.00
C GLN A 197 4.65 3.77 8.94
N ALA A 198 5.47 4.63 9.54
CA ALA A 198 6.48 4.20 10.51
C ALA A 198 5.86 3.49 11.71
N ILE A 199 4.80 4.06 12.31
CA ILE A 199 4.03 3.44 13.40
C ILE A 199 3.50 2.07 12.99
N GLU A 200 2.86 1.98 11.81
CA GLU A 200 2.22 0.74 11.36
C GLU A 200 3.21 -0.35 10.95
N LEU A 201 4.37 0.04 10.39
CA LEU A 201 5.45 -0.88 10.05
C LEU A 201 6.18 -1.38 11.30
N PHE A 202 6.39 -0.54 12.31
CA PHE A 202 6.95 -0.98 13.59
C PHE A 202 6.02 -1.98 14.30
N ALA A 203 4.72 -1.67 14.38
CA ALA A 203 3.73 -2.63 14.87
C ALA A 203 3.74 -3.93 14.04
N GLN A 204 4.03 -3.85 12.74
CA GLN A 204 4.15 -5.03 11.89
C GLN A 204 5.41 -5.86 12.18
N ILE A 205 6.56 -5.24 12.43
CA ILE A 205 7.79 -5.92 12.86
C ILE A 205 7.51 -6.72 14.13
N ARG A 206 6.89 -6.11 15.15
CA ARG A 206 6.56 -6.82 16.41
C ARG A 206 5.61 -7.99 16.19
N ARG A 207 4.64 -7.89 15.27
CA ARG A 207 3.74 -9.01 14.90
C ARG A 207 4.49 -10.15 14.23
N VAL A 208 5.40 -9.85 13.29
CA VAL A 208 6.21 -10.88 12.59
C VAL A 208 7.07 -11.64 13.60
N TRP A 209 7.78 -10.94 14.49
CA TRP A 209 8.63 -11.59 15.49
C TRP A 209 7.83 -12.35 16.55
N ARG A 210 6.64 -11.85 16.94
CA ARG A 210 5.73 -12.60 17.82
C ARG A 210 5.26 -13.91 17.18
N PHE A 211 4.94 -13.91 15.89
CA PHE A 211 4.62 -15.13 15.15
C PHE A 211 5.84 -16.07 15.05
N ALA A 212 7.02 -15.49 14.81
CA ALA A 212 8.22 -16.23 14.45
C ALA A 212 9.01 -16.74 15.65
N LYS A 213 8.84 -16.20 16.87
CA LYS A 213 9.74 -16.48 18.01
C LYS A 213 9.96 -17.98 18.28
N ASN A 214 8.88 -18.76 18.35
CA ASN A 214 8.96 -20.19 18.66
C ASN A 214 9.38 -21.01 17.43
N LYS A 215 8.92 -20.62 16.24
CA LYS A 215 9.11 -21.37 15.00
C LYS A 215 10.48 -21.13 14.34
N PHE A 216 11.02 -19.92 14.46
CA PHE A 216 12.17 -19.47 13.67
C PHE A 216 13.29 -18.84 14.49
N ASN A 217 13.08 -18.59 15.79
CA ASN A 217 14.04 -17.86 16.63
C ASN A 217 14.29 -18.48 18.02
N SER A 218 14.07 -19.79 18.15
CA SER A 218 14.37 -20.53 19.39
C SER A 218 13.78 -19.88 20.65
N GLY A 219 12.55 -19.37 20.55
CA GLY A 219 11.83 -18.71 21.62
C GLY A 219 12.15 -17.21 21.81
N LYS A 220 13.22 -16.69 21.21
CA LYS A 220 13.66 -15.29 21.38
C LYS A 220 12.79 -14.31 20.59
N ASN A 221 12.55 -13.13 21.16
CA ASN A 221 11.77 -12.07 20.53
C ASN A 221 12.44 -10.68 20.69
N PRO A 222 13.53 -10.40 19.96
CA PRO A 222 14.23 -9.11 20.05
C PRO A 222 13.37 -7.89 19.69
N ALA A 223 12.24 -8.07 18.98
CA ALA A 223 11.32 -6.97 18.69
C ALA A 223 10.43 -6.60 19.89
N ALA A 224 10.28 -7.48 20.88
CA ALA A 224 9.59 -7.13 22.13
C ALA A 224 10.49 -6.30 23.06
N ASP A 225 11.80 -6.44 22.94
CA ASP A 225 12.79 -5.75 23.77
C ASP A 225 12.98 -4.27 23.37
N ILE A 226 12.43 -3.86 22.22
CA ILE A 226 12.37 -2.45 21.80
C ILE A 226 11.25 -1.76 22.57
N ASP A 227 11.56 -0.57 23.11
CA ASP A 227 10.63 0.26 23.86
C ASP A 227 9.30 0.50 23.11
N ASP A 228 8.19 0.48 23.84
CA ASP A 228 6.84 0.66 23.28
C ASP A 228 6.65 2.04 22.64
N PHE A 229 7.36 3.05 23.16
CA PHE A 229 7.32 4.44 22.73
C PHE A 229 8.43 4.79 21.72
N TYR A 230 9.32 3.86 21.37
CA TYR A 230 10.47 4.08 20.50
C TYR A 230 10.14 4.86 19.21
N VAL A 231 9.00 4.54 18.59
CA VAL A 231 8.53 5.26 17.39
C VAL A 231 7.66 6.45 17.74
N SER A 232 6.74 6.34 18.71
CA SER A 232 5.79 7.42 19.02
C SER A 232 6.45 8.67 19.58
N ASP A 233 7.60 8.54 20.24
CA ASP A 233 8.36 9.68 20.76
C ASP A 233 9.16 10.40 19.66
N ARG A 234 9.27 9.81 18.48
CA ARG A 234 10.08 10.32 17.36
C ARG A 234 9.25 10.75 16.17
N VAL A 235 7.97 10.38 16.13
CA VAL A 235 7.06 10.76 15.04
C VAL A 235 5.74 11.26 15.60
N GLU A 236 5.19 12.30 15.00
CA GLU A 236 3.88 12.78 15.40
C GLU A 236 2.80 11.76 15.05
N SER A 237 1.98 11.42 16.05
CA SER A 237 0.81 10.59 15.84
C SER A 237 -0.16 11.25 14.86
N PRO A 238 -0.75 10.49 13.92
CA PRO A 238 -1.68 11.05 12.96
C PRO A 238 -2.90 11.65 13.67
N ARG A 239 -3.09 12.96 13.52
CA ARG A 239 -4.26 13.65 14.09
C ARG A 239 -5.52 13.30 13.30
N PRO A 240 -6.69 13.21 13.95
CA PRO A 240 -7.95 13.09 13.24
C PRO A 240 -8.15 14.26 12.28
N CYS A 241 -8.67 13.97 11.09
CA CYS A 241 -8.99 15.00 10.11
C CYS A 241 -10.09 15.91 10.67
N GLN A 242 -9.78 17.20 10.83
CA GLN A 242 -10.68 18.22 11.42
C GLN A 242 -11.47 19.02 10.36
N VAL A 243 -11.31 18.69 9.08
CA VAL A 243 -12.05 19.41 8.03
C VAL A 243 -13.52 19.03 8.02
N TYR A 244 -14.32 19.97 7.57
CA TYR A 244 -15.76 19.84 7.44
C TYR A 244 -16.23 20.50 6.14
N THR A 245 -17.54 20.43 5.90
CA THR A 245 -18.24 21.12 4.81
C THR A 245 -19.56 21.65 5.37
N ASP A 246 -20.18 22.56 4.63
CA ASP A 246 -21.47 23.15 4.98
C ASP A 246 -22.58 22.77 4.00
N LEU A 247 -23.77 23.29 4.29
CA LEU A 247 -24.98 23.06 3.52
C LEU A 247 -24.90 23.64 2.10
N ASP A 248 -24.32 24.84 1.94
CA ASP A 248 -24.17 25.47 0.62
C ASP A 248 -23.30 24.60 -0.29
N SER A 249 -22.15 24.16 0.20
CA SER A 249 -21.21 23.36 -0.59
C SER A 249 -21.79 21.98 -0.95
N ILE A 250 -22.60 21.39 -0.07
CA ILE A 250 -23.30 20.12 -0.34
C ILE A 250 -24.47 20.31 -1.30
N ALA A 251 -25.20 21.43 -1.21
CA ALA A 251 -26.29 21.77 -2.13
C ALA A 251 -25.77 22.08 -3.54
N GLU A 252 -24.66 22.82 -3.66
CA GLU A 252 -23.99 23.03 -4.95
C GLU A 252 -23.45 21.73 -5.53
N LEU A 253 -22.82 20.88 -4.71
CA LEU A 253 -22.42 19.53 -5.14
C LEU A 253 -23.63 18.74 -5.68
N TRP A 254 -24.78 18.81 -5.01
CA TRP A 254 -26.01 18.15 -5.46
C TRP A 254 -26.48 18.63 -6.85
N ILE A 255 -26.42 19.94 -7.09
CA ILE A 255 -26.76 20.55 -8.38
C ILE A 255 -25.73 20.14 -9.45
N ASN A 256 -24.44 20.32 -9.16
CA ASN A 256 -23.34 20.02 -10.09
C ASN A 256 -23.35 18.56 -10.54
N LEU A 257 -23.72 17.61 -9.67
CA LEU A 257 -23.86 16.20 -10.01
C LEU A 257 -24.93 15.92 -11.07
N ALA A 258 -25.87 16.83 -11.33
CA ALA A 258 -26.84 16.68 -12.43
C ALA A 258 -26.14 16.64 -13.80
N SER A 259 -24.99 17.30 -13.93
CA SER A 259 -24.17 17.31 -15.15
C SER A 259 -23.30 16.06 -15.32
N ALA A 260 -23.29 15.15 -14.34
CA ALA A 260 -22.50 13.92 -14.46
C ALA A 260 -23.04 13.05 -15.60
N PRO A 261 -22.19 12.63 -16.56
CA PRO A 261 -22.65 12.05 -17.82
C PRO A 261 -23.23 10.64 -17.66
N ASN A 262 -22.91 9.95 -16.56
CA ASN A 262 -23.35 8.59 -16.32
C ASN A 262 -24.26 8.51 -15.10
N VAL A 263 -25.39 7.84 -15.26
CA VAL A 263 -26.43 7.72 -14.23
C VAL A 263 -25.90 7.06 -12.95
N HIS A 264 -25.06 6.02 -13.04
CA HIS A 264 -24.46 5.39 -11.85
C HIS A 264 -23.56 6.35 -11.09
N GLN A 265 -22.82 7.22 -11.78
CA GLN A 265 -21.95 8.21 -11.14
C GLN A 265 -22.77 9.25 -10.36
N LYS A 266 -23.78 9.83 -11.04
CA LYS A 266 -24.73 10.79 -10.45
C LYS A 266 -25.41 10.18 -9.22
N ASN A 267 -25.98 9.01 -9.39
CA ASN A 267 -26.85 8.39 -8.40
C ASN A 267 -26.08 7.80 -7.22
N ALA A 268 -24.91 7.19 -7.42
CA ALA A 268 -24.07 6.73 -6.32
C ALA A 268 -23.60 7.90 -5.42
N ALA A 269 -23.23 9.04 -6.02
CA ALA A 269 -22.81 10.23 -5.28
C ALA A 269 -23.97 10.88 -4.54
N ARG A 270 -25.13 11.07 -5.21
CA ARG A 270 -26.34 11.59 -4.56
C ARG A 270 -26.82 10.70 -3.42
N PHE A 271 -26.73 9.38 -3.57
CA PHE A 271 -27.11 8.45 -2.52
C PHE A 271 -26.19 8.55 -1.29
N ILE A 272 -24.87 8.73 -1.48
CA ILE A 272 -23.96 9.03 -0.35
C ILE A 272 -24.36 10.32 0.36
N ILE A 273 -24.67 11.37 -0.39
CA ILE A 273 -25.00 12.68 0.16
C ILE A 273 -26.21 12.55 1.09
N LEU A 274 -27.28 11.89 0.63
CA LEU A 274 -28.51 11.75 1.43
C LEU A 274 -28.37 10.80 2.62
N THR A 275 -27.60 9.72 2.48
CA THR A 275 -27.58 8.64 3.48
C THR A 275 -26.41 8.72 4.46
N GLY A 276 -25.33 9.43 4.11
CA GLY A 276 -24.10 9.45 4.89
C GLY A 276 -23.48 8.06 5.10
N ILE A 277 -23.89 7.03 4.34
CA ILE A 277 -23.35 5.66 4.45
C ILE A 277 -21.85 5.66 4.11
N ARG A 278 -21.10 4.68 4.65
CA ARG A 278 -19.66 4.63 4.38
C ARG A 278 -19.42 4.41 2.88
N PRO A 279 -18.41 5.05 2.27
CA PRO A 279 -18.21 4.97 0.82
C PRO A 279 -17.95 3.57 0.28
N ILE A 280 -17.48 2.64 1.13
CA ILE A 280 -17.27 1.25 0.74
C ILE A 280 -18.58 0.46 0.58
N ASN A 281 -19.63 0.85 1.30
CA ASN A 281 -20.91 0.15 1.29
C ASN A 281 -21.74 0.45 0.04
N ILE A 282 -21.49 1.57 -0.65
CA ILE A 282 -22.21 1.96 -1.87
C ILE A 282 -21.94 1.01 -3.04
N PRO A 283 -20.66 0.72 -3.39
CA PRO A 283 -20.31 -0.38 -4.30
C PRO A 283 -20.95 -1.73 -4.00
N GLN A 284 -21.23 -2.02 -2.72
CA GLN A 284 -21.66 -3.33 -2.28
C GLN A 284 -23.18 -3.50 -2.37
N MET A 285 -23.94 -2.40 -2.49
CA MET A 285 -25.40 -2.43 -2.49
C MET A 285 -25.95 -3.38 -3.55
N ASN A 286 -26.80 -4.30 -3.11
CA ASN A 286 -27.43 -5.33 -3.92
C ASN A 286 -28.95 -5.10 -4.01
N TRP A 287 -29.55 -5.43 -5.15
CA TRP A 287 -31.00 -5.40 -5.35
C TRP A 287 -31.75 -6.31 -4.39
N GLU A 288 -31.19 -7.47 -4.02
CA GLU A 288 -31.77 -8.45 -3.11
C GLU A 288 -31.98 -7.90 -1.68
N TRP A 289 -31.28 -6.80 -1.32
CA TRP A 289 -31.36 -6.19 0.01
C TRP A 289 -32.54 -5.21 0.14
N LEU A 290 -33.24 -4.94 -0.95
CA LEU A 290 -34.44 -4.11 -0.95
C LEU A 290 -35.64 -4.93 -0.46
N ASN A 291 -36.50 -4.32 0.35
CA ASN A 291 -37.72 -4.99 0.78
C ASN A 291 -38.78 -5.12 -0.34
N SER A 292 -38.67 -4.31 -1.38
CA SER A 292 -39.52 -4.33 -2.58
C SER A 292 -38.73 -3.68 -3.71
N ILE A 293 -38.79 -4.27 -4.90
CA ILE A 293 -38.10 -3.72 -6.08
C ILE A 293 -38.94 -2.57 -6.67
N ASP A 294 -40.28 -2.68 -6.68
CA ASP A 294 -41.20 -1.68 -7.28
C ASP A 294 -41.42 -0.47 -6.40
N PHE A 295 -41.45 -0.67 -5.08
CA PHE A 295 -41.64 0.42 -4.12
C PHE A 295 -40.68 0.28 -2.93
N PRO A 296 -39.38 0.52 -3.16
CA PRO A 296 -38.37 0.30 -2.12
C PRO A 296 -38.53 1.30 -0.98
N THR A 297 -38.81 0.80 0.21
CA THR A 297 -38.93 1.60 1.45
C THR A 297 -37.75 1.40 2.39
N LEU A 298 -36.99 0.32 2.21
CA LEU A 298 -35.98 -0.14 3.14
C LEU A 298 -34.87 -0.88 2.38
N ILE A 299 -33.62 -0.66 2.80
CA ILE A 299 -32.46 -1.48 2.44
C ILE A 299 -31.92 -2.13 3.70
N THR A 300 -31.75 -3.46 3.68
CA THR A 300 -31.21 -4.21 4.80
C THR A 300 -29.81 -4.72 4.48
N PHE A 301 -28.79 -4.05 5.03
CA PHE A 301 -27.41 -4.56 4.94
C PHE A 301 -27.27 -5.78 5.87
N PRO A 302 -26.84 -6.94 5.35
CA PRO A 302 -26.88 -8.18 6.11
C PRO A 302 -25.86 -8.22 7.25
N ALA A 303 -26.26 -8.86 8.35
CA ALA A 303 -25.37 -9.20 9.46
C ALA A 303 -24.40 -10.33 9.07
N SER A 304 -23.40 -10.55 9.92
CA SER A 304 -22.60 -11.78 9.85
C SER A 304 -23.43 -13.01 10.18
N ILE A 305 -23.36 -14.02 9.33
CA ILE A 305 -23.83 -15.39 9.59
C ILE A 305 -22.65 -16.36 9.62
N VAL A 306 -22.86 -17.63 9.96
CA VAL A 306 -21.78 -18.62 10.01
C VAL A 306 -21.07 -18.70 8.67
N GLY A 307 -19.75 -18.46 8.67
CA GLY A 307 -18.91 -18.46 7.46
C GLY A 307 -18.99 -17.19 6.61
N VAL A 308 -19.99 -16.33 6.77
CA VAL A 308 -20.19 -15.14 5.93
C VAL A 308 -20.07 -13.85 6.73
N ARG A 309 -19.21 -12.94 6.28
CA ARG A 309 -18.96 -11.67 6.94
C ARG A 309 -20.09 -10.69 6.62
N GLY A 310 -20.63 -10.00 7.62
CA GLY A 310 -21.61 -8.93 7.41
C GLY A 310 -21.00 -7.73 6.68
N GLU A 311 -21.84 -7.00 5.96
CA GLU A 311 -21.42 -5.93 5.04
C GLU A 311 -21.01 -4.64 5.77
N MET A 312 -21.58 -4.42 6.96
CA MET A 312 -21.24 -3.28 7.79
C MET A 312 -19.94 -3.52 8.57
N LYS A 313 -19.20 -2.45 8.88
CA LYS A 313 -17.91 -2.53 9.61
C LYS A 313 -18.01 -3.30 10.94
N ASN A 314 -19.12 -3.12 11.65
CA ASN A 314 -19.43 -3.79 12.93
C ASN A 314 -20.08 -5.17 12.74
N GLN A 315 -20.32 -5.61 11.49
CA GLN A 315 -20.90 -6.91 11.13
C GLN A 315 -22.31 -7.16 11.68
N LYS A 316 -22.98 -6.12 12.17
CA LYS A 316 -24.39 -6.17 12.57
C LYS A 316 -25.27 -5.76 11.40
N GLU A 317 -26.50 -6.25 11.42
CA GLU A 317 -27.52 -5.84 10.44
C GLU A 317 -27.73 -4.32 10.52
N TYR A 318 -27.88 -3.69 9.36
CA TYR A 318 -28.26 -2.30 9.28
C TYR A 318 -29.43 -2.09 8.33
N LYS A 319 -30.59 -1.75 8.91
CA LYS A 319 -31.77 -1.29 8.17
C LYS A 319 -31.68 0.21 7.91
N LEU A 320 -31.63 0.58 6.62
CA LEU A 320 -31.67 1.93 6.09
C LEU A 320 -33.05 2.22 5.49
N PRO A 321 -33.90 3.02 6.15
CA PRO A 321 -35.16 3.45 5.56
C PRO A 321 -34.93 4.47 4.45
N LEU A 322 -35.73 4.39 3.38
CA LEU A 322 -35.59 5.21 2.19
C LEU A 322 -36.61 6.35 2.15
N THR A 323 -36.10 7.58 2.15
CA THR A 323 -36.87 8.80 1.90
C THR A 323 -37.29 8.91 0.43
N LYS A 324 -38.04 9.95 0.07
CA LYS A 324 -38.59 10.11 -1.28
C LYS A 324 -37.48 10.27 -2.32
N ALA A 325 -36.47 11.10 -2.08
CA ALA A 325 -35.39 11.29 -3.04
C ALA A 325 -34.43 10.09 -3.08
N MET A 326 -34.17 9.44 -1.94
CA MET A 326 -33.41 8.17 -1.93
C MET A 326 -34.10 7.10 -2.78
N ARG A 327 -35.41 6.94 -2.66
CA ARG A 327 -36.19 6.00 -3.46
C ARG A 327 -36.17 6.36 -4.94
N ALA A 328 -36.31 7.64 -5.28
CA ALA A 328 -36.26 8.10 -6.67
C ALA A 328 -34.91 7.74 -7.32
N ILE A 329 -33.80 7.85 -6.58
CA ILE A 329 -32.47 7.42 -7.05
C ILE A 329 -32.44 5.92 -7.35
N ILE A 330 -32.97 5.07 -6.46
CA ILE A 330 -33.00 3.62 -6.66
C ILE A 330 -33.89 3.24 -7.86
N LEU A 331 -35.05 3.87 -8.01
CA LEU A 331 -35.96 3.62 -9.13
C LEU A 331 -35.37 4.09 -10.46
N GLU A 332 -34.66 5.22 -10.50
CA GLU A 332 -33.94 5.66 -11.70
C GLU A 332 -32.85 4.65 -12.10
N GLN A 333 -32.10 4.12 -11.12
CA GLN A 333 -31.12 3.06 -11.37
C GLN A 333 -31.76 1.79 -11.91
N ARG A 334 -32.95 1.42 -11.39
CA ARG A 334 -33.67 0.24 -11.84
C ARG A 334 -34.16 0.40 -13.27
N ALA A 335 -34.80 1.52 -13.58
CA ALA A 335 -35.29 1.81 -14.94
C ALA A 335 -34.14 1.78 -15.96
N TRP A 336 -32.96 2.28 -15.57
CA TRP A 336 -31.76 2.13 -16.41
C TRP A 336 -31.35 0.66 -16.57
N MET A 337 -31.30 -0.11 -15.48
CA MET A 337 -30.89 -1.52 -15.49
C MET A 337 -31.82 -2.38 -16.35
N GLU A 338 -33.13 -2.21 -16.24
CA GLU A 338 -34.13 -2.96 -17.03
C GLU A 338 -33.91 -2.78 -18.54
N ASN A 339 -33.51 -1.58 -18.98
CA ASN A 339 -33.16 -1.31 -20.36
C ASN A 339 -31.78 -1.86 -20.79
N ALA A 340 -30.88 -2.06 -19.83
CA ALA A 340 -29.51 -2.51 -20.09
C ALA A 340 -29.36 -4.04 -20.04
N LEU A 341 -30.28 -4.76 -19.39
CA LEU A 341 -30.25 -6.21 -19.32
C LEU A 341 -30.43 -6.85 -20.71
N PRO A 342 -29.75 -7.99 -20.98
CA PRO A 342 -28.88 -8.75 -20.08
C PRO A 342 -27.40 -8.28 -20.06
N ASN A 343 -27.09 -7.12 -20.64
CA ASN A 343 -25.70 -6.66 -20.88
C ASN A 343 -25.05 -5.96 -19.68
N CYS A 344 -25.55 -6.19 -18.46
CA CYS A 344 -25.00 -5.61 -17.24
C CYS A 344 -25.16 -6.58 -16.06
N ASN A 345 -24.45 -6.31 -14.96
CA ASN A 345 -24.60 -7.08 -13.73
C ASN A 345 -26.00 -6.85 -13.13
N SER A 346 -26.71 -7.95 -12.84
CA SER A 346 -28.07 -7.97 -12.29
C SER A 346 -28.14 -7.86 -10.77
N ASP A 347 -27.01 -7.94 -10.07
CA ASP A 347 -26.98 -8.07 -8.61
C ASP A 347 -26.79 -6.71 -7.94
N HIS A 348 -25.90 -5.87 -8.48
CA HIS A 348 -25.51 -4.60 -7.87
C HIS A 348 -26.32 -3.40 -8.36
N ILE A 349 -26.67 -2.50 -7.43
CA ILE A 349 -27.46 -1.28 -7.73
C ILE A 349 -26.65 -0.24 -8.51
N PHE A 350 -25.34 -0.14 -8.23
CA PHE A 350 -24.44 0.82 -8.85
C PHE A 350 -23.30 0.08 -9.56
N LEU A 351 -23.10 0.36 -10.85
CA LEU A 351 -22.17 -0.37 -11.73
C LEU A 351 -21.08 0.55 -12.28
N GLN A 352 -19.93 0.00 -12.65
CA GLN A 352 -18.83 0.83 -13.17
C GLN A 352 -19.16 1.33 -14.58
N PRO A 353 -19.03 2.65 -14.86
CA PRO A 353 -19.31 3.19 -16.19
C PRO A 353 -18.47 2.60 -17.34
N ARG A 354 -17.29 2.04 -17.02
CA ARG A 354 -16.38 1.42 -18.00
C ARG A 354 -16.59 -0.09 -18.16
N ASP A 355 -17.24 -0.73 -17.19
CA ASP A 355 -17.43 -2.17 -17.14
C ASP A 355 -18.70 -2.45 -16.32
N LEU A 356 -19.82 -2.55 -17.04
CA LEU A 356 -21.15 -2.70 -16.46
C LEU A 356 -21.35 -4.07 -15.79
N ASN A 357 -20.42 -5.01 -15.97
CA ASN A 357 -20.46 -6.31 -15.28
C ASN A 357 -19.83 -6.26 -13.88
N LYS A 358 -19.33 -5.10 -13.44
CA LYS A 358 -18.67 -4.93 -12.14
C LYS A 358 -19.38 -3.93 -11.23
N PRO A 359 -19.38 -4.17 -9.91
CA PRO A 359 -19.87 -3.20 -8.94
C PRO A 359 -19.08 -1.91 -8.98
N PHE A 360 -19.73 -0.79 -8.66
CA PHE A 360 -19.15 0.54 -8.65
C PHE A 360 -17.80 0.58 -7.91
N ALA A 361 -16.82 1.35 -8.39
CA ALA A 361 -15.54 1.42 -7.71
C ALA A 361 -15.52 2.54 -6.66
N LYS A 362 -15.13 2.23 -5.41
CA LYS A 362 -14.97 3.23 -4.33
C LYS A 362 -14.11 4.43 -4.77
N ARG A 363 -13.00 4.21 -5.47
CA ARG A 363 -12.12 5.29 -5.92
C ARG A 363 -12.79 6.21 -6.96
N SER A 364 -13.69 5.67 -7.78
CA SER A 364 -14.48 6.48 -8.72
C SER A 364 -15.40 7.42 -7.96
N LEU A 365 -15.97 6.97 -6.84
CA LEU A 365 -16.84 7.76 -5.98
C LEU A 365 -16.09 8.91 -5.32
N ASP A 366 -14.90 8.64 -4.77
CA ASP A 366 -14.01 9.68 -4.23
C ASP A 366 -13.64 10.73 -5.29
N LYS A 367 -13.37 10.29 -6.53
CA LYS A 367 -13.10 11.18 -7.66
C LYS A 367 -14.32 12.04 -8.02
N ILE A 368 -15.52 11.47 -8.08
CA ILE A 368 -16.75 12.20 -8.42
C ILE A 368 -17.02 13.29 -7.38
N ILE A 369 -16.95 12.95 -6.09
CA ILE A 369 -17.13 13.97 -5.03
C ILE A 369 -16.11 15.10 -5.19
N LYS A 370 -14.84 14.77 -5.47
CA LYS A 370 -13.81 15.78 -5.69
C LYS A 370 -14.04 16.65 -6.93
N ASP A 371 -14.42 16.02 -8.03
CA ASP A 371 -14.56 16.68 -9.34
C ASP A 371 -15.77 17.62 -9.37
N TYR A 372 -16.89 17.27 -8.73
CA TYR A 372 -18.13 18.05 -8.78
C TYR A 372 -18.37 18.94 -7.55
N SER A 373 -17.55 18.82 -6.50
CA SER A 373 -17.62 19.76 -5.37
C SER A 373 -17.08 21.14 -5.78
N PRO A 374 -17.61 22.22 -5.21
CA PRO A 374 -16.94 23.52 -5.22
C PRO A 374 -15.48 23.42 -4.75
N VAL A 375 -14.58 24.22 -5.34
CA VAL A 375 -13.14 24.20 -5.02
C VAL A 375 -12.87 24.44 -3.53
N ASP A 376 -13.69 25.26 -2.88
CA ASP A 376 -13.63 25.65 -1.47
C ASP A 376 -14.59 24.85 -0.56
N ALA A 377 -15.14 23.73 -1.04
CA ALA A 377 -16.08 22.91 -0.27
C ALA A 377 -15.47 22.31 1.01
N VAL A 378 -14.13 22.20 1.07
CA VAL A 378 -13.42 21.74 2.26
C VAL A 378 -13.10 22.93 3.16
N LYS A 379 -13.73 22.97 4.33
CA LYS A 379 -13.58 24.02 5.33
C LYS A 379 -12.82 23.54 6.56
N GLY A 380 -12.24 24.49 7.30
CA GLY A 380 -11.44 24.26 8.50
C GLY A 380 -10.14 25.06 8.49
N ASP A 381 -9.42 25.05 9.61
CA ASP A 381 -8.14 25.77 9.74
C ASP A 381 -7.05 25.10 8.91
N GLN A 382 -6.69 25.75 7.79
CA GLN A 382 -5.68 25.32 6.81
C GLN A 382 -4.33 24.94 7.43
N ARG A 383 -3.94 25.57 8.56
CA ARG A 383 -2.67 25.28 9.25
C ARG A 383 -2.68 23.95 10.00
N ASN A 384 -3.86 23.43 10.32
CA ASN A 384 -4.08 22.19 11.07
C ASN A 384 -4.73 21.07 10.23
N ILE A 385 -4.86 21.26 8.91
CA ILE A 385 -5.49 20.26 8.04
C ILE A 385 -4.52 19.11 7.73
N VAL A 386 -4.70 17.98 8.42
CA VAL A 386 -4.21 16.69 7.93
C VAL A 386 -5.14 16.23 6.81
N MET A 387 -4.90 16.69 5.57
CA MET A 387 -5.70 16.28 4.41
C MET A 387 -5.57 14.76 4.20
N LYS A 388 -6.70 14.06 4.17
CA LYS A 388 -6.73 12.63 3.80
C LYS A 388 -6.56 12.50 2.28
N GLY A 389 -5.34 12.22 1.82
CA GLY A 389 -5.04 12.00 0.40
C GLY A 389 -4.69 13.29 -0.34
N SER A 390 -4.90 13.32 -1.66
CA SER A 390 -4.66 14.52 -2.48
C SER A 390 -5.66 15.64 -2.11
N ALA A 391 -5.21 16.89 -2.04
CA ALA A 391 -6.02 18.07 -1.71
C ALA A 391 -7.39 18.08 -2.43
N GLY A 392 -8.49 18.42 -1.72
CA GLY A 392 -9.86 18.51 -2.23
C GLY A 392 -10.91 17.74 -1.42
N ALA A 393 -12.17 17.81 -1.85
CA ALA A 393 -13.30 17.13 -1.22
C ALA A 393 -13.20 15.59 -1.28
N PHE A 394 -13.83 14.91 -0.31
CA PHE A 394 -13.82 13.45 -0.20
C PHE A 394 -15.10 12.91 0.43
N CYS A 395 -15.47 11.66 0.12
CA CYS A 395 -16.78 11.11 0.47
C CYS A 395 -17.10 11.08 1.97
N THR A 396 -16.10 10.92 2.85
CA THR A 396 -16.37 10.90 4.30
C THR A 396 -16.76 12.27 4.87
N MET A 397 -16.60 13.37 4.12
CA MET A 397 -17.14 14.67 4.52
C MET A 397 -18.67 14.66 4.48
N CYS A 398 -19.30 14.03 3.47
CA CYS A 398 -20.76 13.92 3.39
C CYS A 398 -21.35 13.24 4.63
N ARG A 399 -20.65 12.22 5.16
CA ARG A 399 -21.02 11.54 6.40
C ARG A 399 -20.87 12.43 7.65
N SER A 400 -19.82 13.24 7.71
CA SER A 400 -19.61 14.20 8.81
C SER A 400 -20.66 15.30 8.79
N PHE A 401 -20.94 15.83 7.59
CA PHE A 401 -21.99 16.79 7.32
C PHE A 401 -23.36 16.25 7.69
N PHE A 402 -23.71 15.02 7.29
CA PHE A 402 -24.95 14.34 7.68
C PHE A 402 -25.18 14.41 9.19
N LYS A 403 -24.17 14.02 9.98
CA LYS A 403 -24.29 14.02 11.44
C LYS A 403 -24.51 15.44 11.97
N SER A 404 -23.69 16.40 11.52
CA SER A 404 -23.66 17.75 12.06
C SER A 404 -24.90 18.56 11.66
N ASN A 405 -25.25 18.52 10.37
CA ASN A 405 -26.41 19.19 9.80
C ASN A 405 -27.70 18.73 10.47
N THR A 406 -27.93 17.41 10.52
CA THR A 406 -29.18 16.90 11.08
C THR A 406 -29.27 17.11 12.59
N LYS A 407 -28.14 17.02 13.32
CA LYS A 407 -28.12 17.35 14.75
C LYS A 407 -28.52 18.81 14.97
N ALA A 408 -27.98 19.74 14.19
CA ALA A 408 -28.32 21.16 14.27
C ALA A 408 -29.82 21.41 13.99
N ILE A 409 -30.36 20.81 12.92
CA ILE A 409 -31.79 20.92 12.57
C ILE A 409 -32.69 20.38 13.69
N MET A 410 -32.34 19.22 14.26
CA MET A 410 -33.14 18.62 15.33
C MET A 410 -33.14 19.50 16.59
N VAL A 411 -31.99 20.07 16.97
CA VAL A 411 -31.91 21.00 18.10
C VAL A 411 -32.74 22.25 17.84
N ALA A 412 -32.68 22.81 16.62
CA ALA A 412 -33.53 23.94 16.22
C ALA A 412 -35.03 23.60 16.27
N ASN A 413 -35.40 22.33 16.05
CA ASN A 413 -36.76 21.82 16.17
C ASN A 413 -37.13 21.41 17.62
N GLY A 414 -36.36 21.82 18.63
CA GLY A 414 -36.69 21.62 20.05
C GLY A 414 -36.19 20.31 20.67
N TYR A 415 -35.43 19.49 19.95
CA TYR A 415 -34.84 18.28 20.53
C TYR A 415 -33.71 18.63 21.49
N HIS A 416 -33.64 17.95 22.64
CA HIS A 416 -32.48 18.05 23.52
C HIS A 416 -31.19 17.59 22.82
N PHE A 417 -30.08 18.31 23.05
CA PHE A 417 -28.80 18.10 22.35
C PHE A 417 -28.29 16.65 22.39
N LYS A 418 -28.34 15.99 23.56
CA LYS A 418 -27.93 14.59 23.72
C LYS A 418 -28.84 13.63 22.93
N HIS A 419 -30.13 13.91 22.89
CA HIS A 419 -31.09 13.08 22.17
C HIS A 419 -30.90 13.19 20.65
N ALA A 420 -30.69 14.40 20.12
CA ALA A 420 -30.33 14.62 18.71
C ALA A 420 -29.01 13.92 18.32
N GLU A 421 -28.03 13.92 19.22
CA GLU A 421 -26.79 13.18 19.02
C GLU A 421 -27.00 11.67 18.93
N GLU A 422 -27.85 11.11 19.78
CA GLU A 422 -28.14 9.68 19.79
C GLU A 422 -28.88 9.23 18.54
N LEU A 423 -29.85 10.02 18.08
CA LEU A 423 -30.60 9.73 16.85
C LEU A 423 -29.74 9.84 15.59
N THR A 424 -28.89 10.86 15.48
CA THR A 424 -27.96 10.98 14.35
C THR A 424 -26.88 9.89 14.36
N ARG A 425 -26.41 9.48 15.55
CA ARG A 425 -25.51 8.32 15.73
C ARG A 425 -26.19 7.01 15.29
N LEU A 426 -27.45 6.82 15.69
CA LEU A 426 -28.26 5.66 15.34
C LEU A 426 -28.46 5.56 13.81
N ALA A 427 -28.79 6.68 13.16
CA ALA A 427 -28.90 6.77 11.70
C ALA A 427 -27.59 6.43 10.98
N LEU A 428 -26.44 6.77 11.57
CA LEU A 428 -25.14 6.39 11.00
C LEU A 428 -24.69 4.97 11.38
N HIS A 429 -25.45 4.21 12.16
CA HIS A 429 -25.07 2.88 12.63
C HIS A 429 -23.71 2.86 13.34
N HIS A 430 -23.52 3.83 14.23
CA HIS A 430 -22.34 3.96 15.09
C HIS A 430 -22.62 3.36 16.48
N LEU A 431 -21.89 2.32 16.87
CA LEU A 431 -21.97 1.71 18.20
C LEU A 431 -21.03 2.41 19.19
N ARG A 432 -21.42 2.55 20.46
CA ARG A 432 -20.49 2.93 21.55
C ARG A 432 -19.75 1.68 22.01
N LYS A 433 -18.57 1.87 22.62
CA LYS A 433 -17.81 0.77 23.24
C LYS A 433 -18.48 0.26 24.51
N GLU A 434 -19.27 1.10 25.17
CA GLU A 434 -19.93 0.86 26.45
C GLU A 434 -21.35 0.29 26.29
N ASP A 435 -21.86 0.16 25.06
CA ASP A 435 -23.21 -0.39 24.82
C ASP A 435 -23.25 -1.85 25.32
N ASP A 436 -24.16 -2.18 26.26
CA ASP A 436 -24.31 -3.53 26.84
C ASP A 436 -24.64 -4.55 25.74
N PRO A 437 -23.74 -5.51 25.45
CA PRO A 437 -23.98 -6.53 24.45
C PRO A 437 -25.18 -7.42 24.75
N ASN A 438 -25.50 -7.65 26.04
CA ASN A 438 -26.57 -8.55 26.47
C ASN A 438 -27.93 -7.87 26.44
N GLY A 439 -28.03 -6.59 26.85
CA GLY A 439 -29.24 -5.78 26.74
C GLY A 439 -29.83 -5.77 25.31
N LEU A 440 -28.97 -5.76 24.28
CA LEU A 440 -29.40 -5.85 22.88
C LEU A 440 -30.09 -7.18 22.53
N ASN A 441 -29.88 -8.26 23.28
CA ASN A 441 -30.55 -9.53 23.01
C ASN A 441 -31.99 -9.55 23.53
N TYR A 442 -32.28 -8.78 24.58
CA TYR A 442 -33.60 -8.66 25.20
C TYR A 442 -34.48 -7.58 24.53
N ASP A 443 -33.87 -6.59 23.88
CA ASP A 443 -34.58 -5.58 23.12
C ASP A 443 -35.08 -6.14 21.78
N LYS A 444 -36.40 -6.33 21.66
CA LYS A 444 -37.10 -6.74 20.42
C LYS A 444 -37.90 -5.60 19.78
N SER A 445 -37.64 -4.36 20.18
CA SER A 445 -38.42 -3.20 19.74
C SER A 445 -38.30 -2.92 18.24
N GLU A 446 -37.21 -3.37 17.59
CA GLU A 446 -37.03 -3.25 16.15
C GLU A 446 -37.80 -4.32 15.39
N GLU A 447 -37.75 -5.58 15.83
CA GLU A 447 -38.45 -6.70 15.21
C GLU A 447 -39.97 -6.57 15.36
N LEU A 448 -40.43 -6.12 16.54
CA LEU A 448 -41.86 -6.00 16.83
C LEU A 448 -42.47 -4.70 16.29
N PHE A 449 -41.76 -3.58 16.38
CA PHE A 449 -42.35 -2.25 16.15
C PHE A 449 -41.62 -1.40 15.11
N GLY A 450 -40.44 -1.83 14.64
CA GLY A 450 -39.59 -1.07 13.72
C GLY A 450 -39.14 0.27 14.30
N THR A 451 -38.99 0.35 15.62
CA THR A 451 -38.81 1.62 16.35
C THR A 451 -37.56 2.37 15.89
N SER A 452 -36.43 1.66 15.74
CA SER A 452 -35.17 2.25 15.26
C SER A 452 -35.31 2.69 13.82
N THR A 453 -35.94 1.89 12.97
CA THR A 453 -36.19 2.23 11.56
C THR A 453 -37.05 3.49 11.41
N LYS A 454 -38.13 3.64 12.18
CA LYS A 454 -38.98 4.86 12.20
C LYS A 454 -38.19 6.09 12.63
N LEU A 455 -37.40 5.98 13.70
CA LEU A 455 -36.57 7.08 14.20
C LEU A 455 -35.52 7.52 13.17
N LYS A 456 -34.83 6.56 12.53
CA LYS A 456 -33.88 6.84 11.46
C LYS A 456 -34.54 7.55 10.27
N PHE A 457 -35.73 7.13 9.87
CA PHE A 457 -36.45 7.72 8.74
C PHE A 457 -36.67 9.22 8.95
N ASN A 458 -37.05 9.64 10.17
CA ASN A 458 -37.22 11.06 10.50
C ASN A 458 -35.91 11.84 10.37
N VAL A 459 -34.79 11.27 10.83
CA VAL A 459 -33.45 11.88 10.70
C VAL A 459 -33.09 12.05 9.21
N PHE A 460 -33.27 11.01 8.39
CA PHE A 460 -33.00 11.09 6.95
C PHE A 460 -33.91 12.09 6.24
N LYS A 461 -35.18 12.16 6.61
CA LYS A 461 -36.15 13.11 6.03
C LYS A 461 -35.76 14.57 6.29
N LEU A 462 -35.34 14.89 7.51
CA LEU A 462 -34.85 16.23 7.85
C LEU A 462 -33.59 16.59 7.04
N HIS A 463 -32.66 15.64 6.92
CA HIS A 463 -31.45 15.82 6.15
C HIS A 463 -31.74 16.08 4.67
N GLU A 464 -32.54 15.21 4.03
CA GLU A 464 -32.97 15.34 2.64
C GLU A 464 -33.63 16.70 2.40
N ALA A 465 -34.62 17.06 3.23
CA ALA A 465 -35.37 18.32 3.07
C ALA A 465 -34.44 19.54 3.11
N SER A 466 -33.45 19.56 4.01
CA SER A 466 -32.51 20.68 4.12
C SER A 466 -31.67 20.87 2.86
N ILE A 467 -31.13 19.78 2.29
CA ILE A 467 -30.30 19.83 1.09
C ILE A 467 -31.13 20.24 -0.12
N LEU A 468 -32.28 19.60 -0.33
CA LEU A 468 -33.12 19.86 -1.50
C LEU A 468 -33.71 21.27 -1.48
N LYS A 469 -34.11 21.76 -0.29
CA LYS A 469 -34.55 23.15 -0.14
C LYS A 469 -33.42 24.10 -0.54
N ARG A 470 -32.21 23.89 -0.01
CA ARG A 470 -31.08 24.77 -0.32
C ARG A 470 -30.63 24.68 -1.78
N ALA A 471 -30.62 23.48 -2.36
CA ALA A 471 -30.31 23.30 -3.78
C ALA A 471 -31.28 24.11 -4.66
N LYS A 472 -32.58 24.03 -4.37
CA LYS A 472 -33.59 24.81 -5.11
C LYS A 472 -33.38 26.33 -5.01
N GLU A 473 -32.95 26.83 -3.85
CA GLU A 473 -32.62 28.26 -3.66
C GLU A 473 -31.38 28.69 -4.48
N LEU A 474 -30.46 27.76 -4.75
CA LEU A 474 -29.20 28.01 -5.47
C LEU A 474 -29.30 27.74 -6.98
N GLU A 475 -30.33 27.04 -7.48
CA GLU A 475 -30.47 26.67 -8.91
C GLU A 475 -30.41 27.87 -9.87
N ASN A 476 -30.88 29.04 -9.43
CA ASN A 476 -30.87 30.27 -10.23
C ASN A 476 -29.68 31.20 -9.93
N GLN A 477 -28.74 30.75 -9.10
CA GLN A 477 -27.57 31.55 -8.71
C GLN A 477 -26.33 31.06 -9.46
N GLN A 478 -25.35 31.95 -9.60
CA GLN A 478 -24.05 31.56 -10.12
C GLN A 478 -23.35 30.64 -9.12
N LEU A 479 -23.17 29.37 -9.49
CA LEU A 479 -22.49 28.38 -8.66
C LEU A 479 -20.98 28.61 -8.65
N ARG A 480 -20.32 28.18 -7.57
CA ARG A 480 -18.86 28.24 -7.46
C ARG A 480 -18.21 27.27 -8.43
N LEU A 481 -16.98 27.58 -8.81
CA LEU A 481 -16.18 26.73 -9.69
C LEU A 481 -16.00 25.34 -9.06
N THR A 482 -16.22 24.29 -9.86
CA THR A 482 -15.99 22.92 -9.41
C THR A 482 -14.52 22.51 -9.47
N GLY A 483 -14.15 21.48 -8.72
CA GLY A 483 -12.81 20.89 -8.82
C GLY A 483 -12.43 20.43 -10.23
N MET A 484 -13.40 19.93 -11.02
CA MET A 484 -13.18 19.54 -12.41
C MET A 484 -12.91 20.74 -13.30
N GLN A 485 -13.74 21.79 -13.21
CA GLN A 485 -13.57 22.99 -14.03
C GLN A 485 -12.25 23.69 -13.70
N SER A 486 -11.91 23.82 -12.41
CA SER A 486 -10.62 24.36 -11.97
C SER A 486 -9.44 23.56 -12.52
N LYS A 487 -9.52 22.22 -12.48
CA LYS A 487 -8.49 21.35 -13.05
C LYS A 487 -8.39 21.47 -14.57
N GLN A 488 -9.52 21.58 -15.26
CA GLN A 488 -9.54 21.76 -16.72
C GLN A 488 -8.91 23.09 -17.11
N ALA A 489 -9.26 24.19 -16.41
CA ALA A 489 -8.65 25.50 -16.62
C ALA A 489 -7.13 25.46 -16.39
N SER A 490 -6.68 24.90 -15.27
CA SER A 490 -5.25 24.75 -14.98
C SER A 490 -4.51 23.90 -16.03
N ASN A 491 -5.11 22.79 -16.48
CA ASN A 491 -4.51 21.97 -17.54
C ASN A 491 -4.45 22.71 -18.89
N LEU A 492 -5.46 23.52 -19.23
CA LEU A 492 -5.50 24.31 -20.46
C LEU A 492 -4.40 25.38 -20.43
N GLU A 493 -4.24 26.06 -19.30
CA GLU A 493 -3.16 27.02 -19.07
C GLU A 493 -1.79 26.35 -19.20
N GLU A 494 -1.58 25.23 -18.51
CA GLU A 494 -0.30 24.51 -18.55
C GLU A 494 0.02 23.99 -19.97
N ASN A 495 -0.98 23.49 -20.70
CA ASN A 495 -0.81 23.06 -22.08
C ASN A 495 -0.53 24.23 -23.03
N SER A 496 -1.14 25.39 -22.77
CA SER A 496 -0.89 26.62 -23.53
C SER A 496 0.54 27.11 -23.30
N GLN A 497 1.03 27.12 -22.06
CA GLN A 497 2.42 27.42 -21.74
C GLN A 497 3.39 26.44 -22.42
N LYS A 498 3.13 25.13 -22.34
CA LYS A 498 3.94 24.10 -23.02
C LYS A 498 3.97 24.31 -24.54
N LYS A 499 2.84 24.68 -25.14
CA LYS A 499 2.73 24.96 -26.58
C LYS A 499 3.49 26.23 -26.95
N ALA A 500 3.28 27.34 -26.23
CA ALA A 500 3.98 28.61 -26.44
C ALA A 500 5.50 28.43 -26.36
N LEU A 501 6.00 27.70 -25.37
CA LEU A 501 7.42 27.41 -25.24
C LEU A 501 7.95 26.57 -26.41
N ARG A 502 7.22 25.54 -26.85
CA ARG A 502 7.60 24.74 -28.04
C ARG A 502 7.62 25.58 -29.31
N ASP A 503 6.65 26.46 -29.49
CA ASP A 503 6.57 27.31 -30.67
C ASP A 503 7.67 28.38 -30.66
N ARG A 504 8.04 28.91 -29.48
CA ARG A 504 9.22 29.77 -29.30
C ARG A 504 10.52 29.04 -29.63
N ILE A 505 10.70 27.80 -29.19
CA ILE A 505 11.86 26.97 -29.57
C ILE A 505 11.93 26.79 -31.09
N LYS A 506 10.80 26.49 -31.75
CA LYS A 506 10.76 26.36 -33.21
C LYS A 506 11.10 27.66 -33.92
N ALA A 507 10.61 28.79 -33.42
CA ALA A 507 10.93 30.11 -33.98
C ALA A 507 12.42 30.44 -33.86
N HIS A 508 13.05 30.06 -32.74
CA HIS A 508 14.48 30.24 -32.52
C HIS A 508 15.35 29.31 -33.41
N LEU A 509 14.83 28.14 -33.80
CA LEU A 509 15.55 27.14 -34.59
C LEU A 509 15.02 27.08 -36.02
N VAL A 510 15.66 27.86 -36.91
CA VAL A 510 15.26 28.14 -38.30
C VAL A 510 14.99 26.89 -39.17
N TYR A 511 15.53 25.70 -38.82
CA TYR A 511 15.33 24.46 -39.59
C TYR A 511 14.70 23.32 -38.75
N LYS A 512 13.79 22.56 -39.36
CA LYS A 512 13.06 21.43 -38.74
C LYS A 512 13.96 20.36 -38.11
N ARG A 513 15.17 20.14 -38.65
CA ARG A 513 16.20 19.25 -38.02
C ARG A 513 16.78 19.82 -36.73
N GLY A 514 16.91 21.14 -36.61
CA GLY A 514 17.42 21.82 -35.41
C GLY A 514 16.51 21.62 -34.21
N TYR A 515 15.19 21.71 -34.39
CA TYR A 515 14.21 21.45 -33.33
C TYR A 515 14.32 20.02 -32.76
N VAL A 516 14.42 19.01 -33.63
CA VAL A 516 14.50 17.60 -33.21
C VAL A 516 15.79 17.34 -32.43
N ASN A 517 16.90 17.94 -32.84
CA ASN A 517 18.16 17.81 -32.11
C ASN A 517 18.07 18.50 -30.75
N PHE A 518 17.57 19.74 -30.72
CA PHE A 518 17.48 20.52 -29.48
C PHE A 518 16.56 19.88 -28.43
N ILE A 519 15.40 19.35 -28.85
CA ILE A 519 14.43 18.78 -27.90
C ILE A 519 14.94 17.47 -27.26
N ASN A 520 15.90 16.80 -27.89
CA ASN A 520 16.54 15.58 -27.40
C ASN A 520 17.93 15.83 -26.77
N GLN A 521 18.39 17.08 -26.72
CA GLN A 521 19.64 17.43 -26.05
C GLN A 521 19.40 17.68 -24.55
N PRO A 522 20.33 17.27 -23.67
CA PRO A 522 20.37 17.74 -22.30
C PRO A 522 20.53 19.25 -22.25
N LEU A 523 19.82 19.91 -21.34
CA LEU A 523 19.90 21.37 -21.16
C LEU A 523 20.29 21.73 -19.73
N GLY A 524 21.34 22.56 -19.60
CA GLY A 524 21.94 22.95 -18.32
C GLY A 524 22.55 21.78 -17.54
N ASP A 525 22.77 21.97 -16.24
CA ASP A 525 23.39 20.97 -15.34
C ASP A 525 22.40 19.88 -14.90
N THR A 526 21.19 19.86 -15.44
CA THR A 526 20.13 18.95 -14.99
C THR A 526 20.33 17.51 -15.45
N GLY A 527 21.14 17.28 -16.49
CA GLY A 527 21.31 15.98 -17.15
C GLY A 527 20.04 15.44 -17.82
N ARG A 528 18.94 16.22 -17.84
CA ARG A 528 17.65 15.85 -18.44
C ARG A 528 17.51 16.51 -19.80
N VAL A 529 16.89 15.78 -20.73
CA VAL A 529 16.64 16.27 -22.08
C VAL A 529 15.52 17.31 -22.10
N THR A 530 15.62 18.30 -22.99
CA THR A 530 14.69 19.43 -23.11
C THR A 530 13.22 19.00 -23.17
N LYS A 531 12.87 17.91 -23.86
CA LYS A 531 11.49 17.41 -23.93
C LYS A 531 10.91 17.03 -22.57
N ASP A 532 11.74 16.53 -21.66
CA ASP A 532 11.35 16.12 -20.31
C ASP A 532 11.28 17.33 -19.39
N LEU A 533 12.16 18.32 -19.59
CA LEU A 533 12.14 19.59 -18.86
C LEU A 533 10.83 20.36 -19.11
N ILE A 534 10.35 20.41 -20.35
CA ILE A 534 9.08 21.10 -20.73
C ILE A 534 7.87 20.54 -19.97
N LEU A 535 7.90 19.28 -19.53
CA LEU A 535 6.78 18.65 -18.82
C LEU A 535 6.60 19.19 -17.40
N THR A 536 7.60 19.87 -16.85
CA THR A 536 7.59 20.39 -15.46
C THR A 536 7.71 21.90 -15.45
N GLU A 537 7.12 22.56 -14.45
CA GLU A 537 7.20 24.02 -14.31
C GLU A 537 8.66 24.50 -14.13
N GLU A 538 9.40 23.89 -13.22
CA GLU A 538 10.82 24.16 -13.00
C GLU A 538 11.66 23.96 -14.27
N GLY A 539 11.42 22.85 -14.99
CA GLY A 539 12.11 22.57 -16.23
C GLY A 539 11.75 23.55 -17.36
N ARG A 540 10.49 24.03 -17.43
CA ARG A 540 10.10 25.09 -18.38
C ARG A 540 10.87 26.38 -18.10
N ALA A 541 11.02 26.77 -16.84
CA ALA A 541 11.80 27.97 -16.47
C ALA A 541 13.29 27.84 -16.87
N VAL A 542 13.89 26.65 -16.77
CA VAL A 542 15.26 26.40 -17.25
C VAL A 542 15.37 26.60 -18.77
N VAL A 543 14.41 26.07 -19.53
CA VAL A 543 14.40 26.21 -20.99
C VAL A 543 14.16 27.66 -21.41
N GLU A 544 13.26 28.37 -20.74
CA GLU A 544 13.01 29.79 -20.98
C GLU A 544 14.23 30.67 -20.71
N ARG A 545 14.96 30.43 -19.61
CA ARG A 545 16.21 31.13 -19.32
C ARG A 545 17.24 30.92 -20.43
N TYR A 546 17.42 29.67 -20.87
CA TYR A 546 18.32 29.38 -21.97
C TYR A 546 17.95 30.16 -23.25
N LEU A 547 16.67 30.17 -23.64
CA LEU A 547 16.23 30.91 -24.83
C LEU A 547 16.46 32.42 -24.68
N ASN A 548 16.16 32.99 -23.50
CA ASN A 548 16.43 34.40 -23.21
C ASN A 548 17.92 34.75 -23.33
N ASP A 549 18.81 33.88 -22.82
CA ASP A 549 20.25 34.08 -22.88
C ASP A 549 20.77 34.05 -24.33
N GLN A 550 20.24 33.14 -25.16
CA GLN A 550 20.60 33.06 -26.58
C GLN A 550 20.09 34.27 -27.37
N GLU A 551 18.85 34.70 -27.12
CA GLU A 551 18.29 35.91 -27.75
C GLU A 551 19.06 37.18 -27.36
N THR A 552 19.55 37.26 -26.12
CA THR A 552 20.36 38.39 -25.65
C THR A 552 21.74 38.40 -26.32
N LYS A 553 22.38 37.23 -26.46
CA LYS A 553 23.64 37.09 -27.19
C LYS A 553 23.51 37.46 -28.67
N ALA A 554 22.38 37.11 -29.29
CA ALA A 554 22.10 37.44 -30.69
C ALA A 554 21.81 38.92 -30.95
N LYS A 555 21.48 39.71 -29.90
CA LYS A 555 21.26 41.16 -30.00
C LYS A 555 22.52 42.00 -29.71
N ASN A 556 23.50 41.41 -29.01
CA ASN A 556 24.75 42.07 -28.63
C ASN A 556 25.92 41.76 -29.58
N ASN A 557 25.67 40.90 -30.58
CA ASN A 557 26.51 40.65 -31.75
C ASN A 557 25.77 41.17 -32.98
#